data_AF-A0A955NF46-F1
#
_entry.id   AF-A0A955NF46-F1
#
_cell.length_a   1.000
_cell.length_b   1.000
_cell.length_c   1.000
_cell.angle_alpha   90.00
_cell.angle_beta   90.00
_cell.angle_gamma   90.00
#
_symmetry.space_group_name_H-M   'P 1'
#
loop_
_entity.id
_entity.type
_entity.pdbx_description
1 polymer ?
#
loop_
_entity_poly.entity_id
_entity_poly.type
_entity_poly.pdbx_seq_one_letter_code
_entity_poly.pdbx_strand_id
1 'polypeptide(L)'
;MTKELEAIIQRKDAHLSALTQMSVAMNSKRSTAELMDLVSKQTRDLVGADRVSIMLVDPLSEQLSIVSSTGVDEDVIQTMHLKKGEGIAGKVW
;
A
#
# COMPACT_ATOMS: atom_id res chain seq x y z
N MET A 1 -8.75 -27.16 -18.61
CA MET A 1 -10.12 -26.62 -18.48
C MET A 1 -10.65 -26.64 -17.04
N THR A 2 -10.98 -27.76 -16.40
CA THR A 2 -11.56 -27.78 -15.02
C THR A 2 -10.58 -27.26 -13.95
N LYS A 3 -9.31 -27.69 -13.99
CA LYS A 3 -8.27 -27.24 -13.05
C LYS A 3 -7.91 -25.75 -13.17
N GLU A 4 -8.01 -25.17 -14.37
CA GLU A 4 -7.77 -23.73 -14.58
C GLU A 4 -8.90 -22.89 -14.02
N LEU A 5 -10.15 -23.36 -14.17
CA LEU A 5 -11.32 -22.70 -13.60
C LEU A 5 -11.29 -22.74 -12.07
N GLU A 6 -10.91 -23.88 -11.47
CA GLU A 6 -10.69 -24.03 -10.03
C GLU A 6 -9.61 -23.04 -9.54
N ALA A 7 -8.48 -22.93 -10.23
CA ALA A 7 -7.43 -21.98 -9.87
C ALA A 7 -7.89 -20.51 -9.92
N ILE A 8 -8.71 -20.15 -10.92
CA ILE A 8 -9.28 -18.79 -11.03
C ILE A 8 -10.23 -18.50 -9.87
N ILE A 9 -11.11 -19.44 -9.53
CA ILE A 9 -12.05 -19.31 -8.41
C ILE A 9 -11.27 -19.16 -7.10
N GLN A 10 -10.29 -20.03 -6.86
CA GLN A 10 -9.50 -20.01 -5.64
C GLN A 10 -8.67 -18.73 -5.50
N ARG A 11 -8.16 -18.19 -6.61
CA ARG A 11 -7.50 -16.87 -6.64
C ARG A 11 -8.47 -15.74 -6.33
N LYS A 12 -9.70 -15.78 -6.84
CA LYS A 12 -10.74 -14.79 -6.53
C LYS A 12 -11.15 -14.84 -5.06
N ASP A 13 -11.32 -16.04 -4.50
CA ASP A 13 -11.68 -16.22 -3.09
C ASP A 13 -10.58 -15.71 -2.15
N ALA A 14 -9.31 -16.01 -2.46
CA ALA A 14 -8.17 -15.47 -1.72
C ALA A 14 -8.14 -13.94 -1.75
N HIS A 15 -8.42 -13.34 -2.91
CA HIS A 15 -8.46 -11.89 -3.07
C HIS A 15 -9.61 -11.24 -2.29
N LEU A 16 -10.80 -11.83 -2.34
CA LEU A 16 -11.97 -11.36 -1.58
C LEU A 16 -11.75 -11.50 -0.08
N SER A 17 -11.16 -12.62 0.37
CA SER A 17 -10.84 -12.84 1.78
C SER A 17 -9.84 -11.81 2.30
N ALA A 18 -8.77 -11.52 1.53
CA ALA A 18 -7.80 -10.49 1.88
C ALA A 18 -8.48 -9.10 1.99
N LEU A 19 -9.35 -8.75 1.03
CA LEU A 19 -10.12 -7.50 1.07
C LEU A 19 -11.06 -7.41 2.28
N THR A 20 -11.74 -8.50 2.65
CA THR A 20 -12.60 -8.54 3.83
C THR A 20 -11.79 -8.42 5.13
N GLN A 21 -10.67 -9.14 5.25
CA GLN A 21 -9.79 -9.07 6.41
C GLN A 21 -9.20 -7.67 6.58
N MET A 22 -8.77 -7.04 5.48
CA MET A 22 -8.38 -5.63 5.44
C MET A 22 -9.51 -4.77 6.00
N SER A 23 -10.71 -4.85 5.43
CA SER A 23 -11.87 -4.02 5.83
C SER A 23 -12.20 -4.13 7.32
N VAL A 24 -12.22 -5.35 7.87
CA VAL A 24 -12.45 -5.59 9.31
C VAL A 24 -11.36 -4.96 10.16
N ALA A 25 -10.10 -5.13 9.76
CA ALA A 25 -8.98 -4.55 10.48
C ALA A 25 -8.96 -3.02 10.39
N MET A 26 -9.35 -2.42 9.25
CA MET A 26 -9.46 -0.97 9.12
C MET A 26 -10.47 -0.39 10.12
N ASN A 27 -11.60 -1.06 10.29
CA ASN A 27 -12.68 -0.62 11.18
C ASN A 27 -12.32 -0.70 12.68
N SER A 28 -11.21 -1.37 13.01
CA SER A 28 -10.72 -1.53 14.39
C SER A 28 -9.59 -0.56 14.77
N LYS A 29 -8.99 0.14 13.80
CA LYS A 29 -7.87 1.04 14.04
C LYS A 29 -8.33 2.43 14.43
N ARG A 30 -7.60 3.05 15.35
CA ARG A 30 -7.98 4.32 16.00
C ARG A 30 -7.31 5.53 15.33
N SER A 31 -6.28 5.31 14.51
CA SER A 31 -5.57 6.35 13.76
C SER A 31 -5.33 5.98 12.29
N THR A 32 -5.29 7.01 11.43
CA THR A 32 -4.99 6.87 10.00
C THR A 32 -3.61 6.29 9.75
N ALA A 33 -2.62 6.59 10.61
CA ALA A 33 -1.27 6.05 10.50
C ALA A 33 -1.24 4.52 10.67
N GLU A 34 -1.88 4.00 11.72
CA GLU A 34 -1.98 2.55 11.96
C GLU A 34 -2.68 1.80 10.83
N LEU A 35 -3.65 2.47 10.18
CA LEU A 35 -4.34 1.93 9.02
C LEU A 35 -3.40 1.83 7.81
N MET A 36 -2.66 2.91 7.50
CA MET A 36 -1.74 2.92 6.36
C MET A 36 -0.62 1.90 6.53
N ASP A 37 -0.10 1.71 7.74
CA ASP A 37 0.89 0.67 8.06
C ASP A 37 0.36 -0.75 7.87
N LEU A 38 -0.90 -0.98 8.24
CA LEU A 38 -1.52 -2.27 7.97
C LEU A 38 -1.68 -2.52 6.47
N VAL A 39 -2.16 -1.52 5.73
CA VAL A 39 -2.38 -1.62 4.28
C VAL A 39 -1.06 -1.84 3.54
N SER A 40 -0.01 -1.10 3.87
CA SER A 40 1.30 -1.24 3.22
C SER A 40 1.90 -2.63 3.44
N LYS A 41 1.80 -3.15 4.68
CA LYS A 41 2.25 -4.51 5.02
C LYS A 41 1.46 -5.59 4.30
N GLN A 42 0.12 -5.53 4.36
CA GLN A 42 -0.74 -6.53 3.70
C GLN A 42 -0.60 -6.50 2.19
N THR A 43 -0.44 -5.31 1.60
CA THR A 43 -0.20 -5.16 0.16
C THR A 43 1.11 -5.82 -0.23
N ARG A 44 2.20 -5.55 0.50
CA ARG A 44 3.51 -6.16 0.25
C ARG A 44 3.42 -7.69 0.24
N ASP A 45 2.80 -8.25 1.27
CA ASP A 45 2.67 -9.70 1.44
C ASP A 45 1.74 -10.31 0.35
N LEU A 46 0.69 -9.60 -0.05
CA LEU A 46 -0.24 -10.04 -1.10
C LEU A 46 0.38 -10.03 -2.51
N VAL A 47 1.15 -8.99 -2.84
CA VAL A 47 1.76 -8.85 -4.17
C VAL A 47 3.14 -9.48 -4.29
N GLY A 48 3.74 -9.90 -3.18
CA GLY A 48 5.09 -10.47 -3.15
C GLY A 48 6.18 -9.46 -3.53
N ALA A 49 5.99 -8.19 -3.20
CA ALA A 49 6.97 -7.14 -3.48
C ALA A 49 8.01 -7.02 -2.36
N ASP A 50 9.25 -6.66 -2.70
CA ASP A 50 10.28 -6.38 -1.69
C ASP A 50 9.96 -5.12 -0.88
N ARG A 51 9.34 -4.13 -1.54
CA ARG A 51 9.10 -2.79 -1.01
C ARG A 51 7.73 -2.26 -1.41
N VAL A 52 7.04 -1.65 -0.45
CA VAL A 52 5.79 -0.91 -0.66
C VAL A 52 5.84 0.37 0.15
N SER A 53 5.40 1.48 -0.43
CA SER A 53 5.23 2.77 0.26
C SER A 53 3.93 3.43 -0.14
N ILE A 54 3.27 4.06 0.82
CA ILE A 54 2.13 4.95 0.61
C ILE A 54 2.63 6.38 0.78
N MET A 55 2.35 7.22 -0.21
CA MET A 55 2.73 8.62 -0.20
C MET A 55 1.48 9.50 -0.14
N LEU A 56 1.53 10.55 0.66
CA LEU A 56 0.50 11.58 0.70
C LEU A 56 1.08 12.93 0.34
N VAL A 57 0.21 13.77 -0.21
CA VAL A 57 0.53 15.15 -0.51
C VAL A 57 0.42 15.97 0.76
N ASP A 58 1.48 16.70 1.09
CA ASP A 58 1.37 17.80 2.03
C ASP A 58 0.79 19.03 1.31
N PRO A 59 -0.41 19.50 1.71
CA PRO A 59 -1.09 20.63 1.05
C PRO A 59 -0.37 21.97 1.24
N LEU A 60 0.56 22.09 2.19
CA LEU A 60 1.31 23.34 2.40
C LEU A 60 2.53 23.42 1.48
N SER A 61 3.24 22.30 1.30
CA SER A 61 4.47 22.25 0.52
C SER A 61 4.29 21.76 -0.92
N GLU A 62 3.08 21.27 -1.26
CA GLU A 62 2.71 20.64 -2.53
C GLU A 62 3.67 19.50 -2.94
N GLN A 63 4.11 18.72 -1.95
CA GLN A 63 5.05 17.62 -2.13
C GLN A 63 4.48 16.31 -1.59
N LEU A 64 4.82 15.22 -2.27
CA LEU A 64 4.57 13.86 -1.80
C LEU A 64 5.64 13.49 -0.77
N SER A 65 5.21 13.00 0.40
CA SER A 65 6.06 12.38 1.41
C SER A 65 5.57 10.97 1.74
N ILE A 66 6.48 10.10 2.17
CA ILE A 66 6.14 8.74 2.58
C ILE A 66 5.48 8.82 3.97
N VAL A 67 4.24 8.32 4.07
CA VAL A 67 3.49 8.28 5.34
C VAL A 67 3.39 6.87 5.94
N SER A 68 3.69 5.86 5.13
CA SER A 68 3.80 4.47 5.55
C SER A 68 4.63 3.71 4.54
N SER A 69 5.45 2.77 5.00
CA SER A 69 6.18 1.88 4.11
C SER A 69 6.51 0.56 4.76
N THR A 70 6.90 -0.41 3.95
CA THR A 70 7.42 -1.69 4.40
C THR A 70 8.56 -2.11 3.49
N GLY A 71 9.71 -2.47 4.07
CA GLY A 71 10.92 -2.84 3.33
C GLY A 71 11.75 -1.66 2.83
N VAL A 72 11.42 -0.43 3.24
CA VAL A 72 12.15 0.80 2.88
C VAL A 72 12.97 1.25 4.09
N ASP A 73 14.20 1.70 3.84
CA ASP A 73 15.09 2.20 4.87
C ASP A 73 14.60 3.54 5.44
N GLU A 74 14.79 3.74 6.75
CA GLU A 74 14.27 4.90 7.49
C GLU A 74 14.82 6.23 6.97
N ASP A 75 16.09 6.26 6.54
CA ASP A 75 16.73 7.44 5.94
C ASP A 75 16.04 7.86 4.65
N VAL A 76 15.64 6.89 3.82
CA VAL A 76 14.85 7.14 2.61
C VAL A 76 13.46 7.66 2.97
N ILE A 77 12.79 7.08 3.97
CA ILE A 77 11.47 7.53 4.42
C ILE A 77 11.49 9.01 4.82
N GLN A 78 12.50 9.41 5.59
CA GLN A 78 12.60 10.77 6.14
C GLN A 78 13.03 11.82 5.11
N THR A 79 13.77 11.42 4.08
CA THR A 79 14.34 12.36 3.10
C THR A 79 13.55 12.43 1.80
N MET A 80 12.76 11.41 1.46
CA MET A 80 12.03 11.33 0.20
C MET A 80 10.86 12.32 0.14
N HIS A 81 11.07 13.40 -0.61
CA HIS A 81 10.04 14.38 -0.96
C HIS A 81 10.03 14.57 -2.48
N LEU A 82 8.87 14.43 -3.10
CA LEU A 82 8.72 14.58 -4.55
C LEU A 82 7.74 15.69 -4.89
N LYS A 83 8.12 16.56 -5.83
CA LYS A 83 7.19 17.52 -6.43
C LYS A 83 6.33 16.84 -7.50
N LYS A 84 5.27 17.54 -7.91
CA LYS A 84 4.47 17.11 -9.06
C LYS A 84 5.33 16.96 -10.31
N GLY A 85 5.17 15.84 -11.00
CA GLY A 85 5.96 15.44 -12.18
C GLY A 85 7.29 14.75 -11.88
N GLU A 86 7.74 14.69 -10.62
CA GLU A 86 9.02 14.06 -10.25
C GLU A 86 8.87 12.56 -9.92
N GLY A 87 9.86 11.76 -10.29
CA GLY A 87 9.83 10.31 -10.08
C GLY A 87 8.67 9.62 -10.80
N ILE A 88 8.29 8.42 -10.36
CA ILE A 88 7.09 7.73 -10.85
C ILE A 88 5.86 8.26 -10.11
N ALA A 89 5.94 8.33 -8.77
CA ALA A 89 4.81 8.75 -7.93
C ALA A 89 4.34 10.18 -8.25
N GLY A 90 5.25 11.15 -8.41
CA GLY A 90 4.87 12.52 -8.75
C GLY A 90 4.30 12.68 -10.16
N LYS A 91 4.55 11.75 -11.08
CA LYS A 91 3.96 11.76 -12.44
C LYS A 91 2.52 11.27 -12.49
N VAL A 92 2.10 10.46 -11.51
CA VAL A 92 0.75 9.85 -11.46
C VAL A 92 -0.16 10.48 -10.40
N TRP A 93 0.35 11.47 -9.66
CA TRP A 93 -0.39 12.29 -8.72
C TRP A 93 -1.02 13.53 -9.41
#